data_AF-A0A2P4WVH3-F1
#
_entry.id   AF-A0A2P4WVH3-F1
#
_cell.length_a   1.000
_cell.length_b   1.000
_cell.length_c   1.000
_cell.angle_alpha   90.00
_cell.angle_beta   90.00
_cell.angle_gamma   90.00
#
_symmetry.space_group_name_H-M   'P 1'
#
loop_
_entity.id
_entity.type
_entity.pdbx_description
1 polymer ?
#
loop_
_entity_poly.entity_id
_entity_poly.type
_entity_poly.pdbx_seq_one_letter_code
_entity_poly.pdbx_strand_id
1 'polypeptide(L)'
;MPASKTANVVLARGINAISRNSLSKKNGRGKMIKKGGEKKVAAKKVSAKKWYPADYIPKPLPSAKTKRNSVKTAKLRKSITPGTVLILLSGRFRGKRVVFLKQLASGLLLVTGPYKVNGVPLRRVNQSYVIATSTKVNIEGVALPAIDDAYFAKEKAAKKSKEEQFFAQSSAAPVIPEQRKKD
;
A
#
# COMPACT_ATOMS: atom_id res chain seq x y z
N MET A 1 6.05 36.02 15.20
CA MET A 1 5.74 34.78 14.45
C MET A 1 6.60 34.74 13.19
N PRO A 2 7.47 33.74 12.96
CA PRO A 2 8.25 33.69 11.73
C PRO A 2 7.31 33.49 10.54
N ALA A 3 7.34 34.40 9.56
CA ALA A 3 6.50 34.34 8.37
C ALA A 3 6.62 32.95 7.70
N SER A 4 5.49 32.24 7.58
CA SER A 4 5.43 30.92 6.96
C SER A 4 5.89 31.01 5.51
N LYS A 5 6.97 30.29 5.16
CA LYS A 5 7.48 30.23 3.78
C LYS A 5 6.39 29.70 2.84
N THR A 6 6.13 30.43 1.76
CA THR A 6 5.20 29.99 0.71
C THR A 6 5.76 28.77 -0.03
N ALA A 7 4.96 27.70 -0.11
CA ALA A 7 5.28 26.53 -0.94
C ALA A 7 4.88 26.77 -2.40
N ASN A 8 5.54 26.09 -3.33
CA ASN A 8 5.21 26.20 -4.75
C ASN A 8 4.07 25.23 -5.11
N VAL A 9 3.11 25.69 -5.91
CA VAL A 9 2.03 24.85 -6.44
C VAL A 9 2.51 24.18 -7.73
N VAL A 10 2.16 22.92 -7.93
CA VAL A 10 2.55 22.15 -9.14
C VAL A 10 1.46 22.32 -10.19
N LEU A 11 1.80 22.82 -11.39
CA LEU A 11 0.85 22.90 -12.52
C LEU A 11 0.70 21.55 -13.21
N ALA A 12 1.84 20.90 -13.47
CA ALA A 12 1.92 19.59 -14.09
C ALA A 12 3.13 18.84 -13.51
N ARG A 13 3.20 17.53 -13.72
CA ARG A 13 4.28 16.72 -13.13
C ARG A 13 5.66 17.23 -13.59
N GLY A 14 6.42 17.79 -12.66
CA GLY A 14 7.74 18.36 -12.91
C GLY A 14 7.75 19.85 -13.31
N ILE A 15 6.58 20.48 -13.43
CA ILE A 15 6.43 21.89 -13.79
C ILE A 15 5.70 22.61 -12.65
N ASN A 16 6.39 23.59 -12.06
CA ASN A 16 5.85 24.39 -10.97
C ASN A 16 5.16 25.66 -11.49
N ALA A 17 4.15 26.14 -10.77
CA ALA A 17 3.40 27.36 -11.09
C ALA A 17 4.23 28.63 -10.93
N ILE A 18 5.08 28.67 -9.91
CA ILE A 18 5.88 29.84 -9.58
C ILE A 18 7.32 29.60 -10.01
N SER A 19 7.93 30.58 -10.69
CA SER A 19 9.35 30.52 -11.07
C SER A 19 10.25 30.52 -9.82
N ARG A 20 11.43 29.89 -9.94
CA ARG A 20 12.39 29.76 -8.82
C ARG A 20 12.80 31.13 -8.25
N ASN A 21 12.99 32.13 -9.12
CA ASN A 21 13.39 33.46 -8.71
C ASN A 21 12.28 34.19 -7.93
N SER A 22 11.04 34.12 -8.42
CA SER A 22 9.88 34.71 -7.75
C SER A 22 9.66 34.08 -6.37
N LEU A 23 9.74 32.75 -6.27
CA LEU A 23 9.63 32.04 -5.00
C LEU A 23 10.77 32.39 -4.02
N SER A 24 12.00 32.58 -4.53
CA SER A 24 13.16 32.97 -3.72
C SER A 24 12.99 34.36 -3.11
N LYS A 25 12.51 35.32 -3.90
CA LYS A 25 12.19 36.68 -3.44
C LYS A 25 11.08 36.66 -2.39
N LYS A 26 9.98 35.95 -2.66
CA LYS A 26 8.84 35.84 -1.75
C LYS A 26 9.20 35.18 -0.41
N ASN A 27 10.10 34.19 -0.44
CA ASN A 27 10.54 33.48 0.77
C ASN A 27 11.79 34.08 1.42
N GLY A 28 12.27 35.25 0.96
CA GLY A 28 13.40 35.96 1.58
C GLY A 28 14.71 35.18 1.62
N ARG A 29 14.91 34.21 0.73
CA ARG A 29 16.06 33.27 0.77
C ARG A 29 17.42 33.96 0.60
N GLY A 30 17.45 35.16 0.00
CA GLY A 30 18.67 35.97 -0.14
C GLY A 30 19.20 36.59 1.17
N LYS A 31 18.44 36.58 2.28
CA LYS A 31 18.83 37.22 3.55
C LYS A 31 19.44 36.27 4.60
N MET A 32 19.51 34.96 4.34
CA MET A 32 20.02 33.97 5.31
C MET A 32 21.28 33.27 4.79
N ILE A 33 22.44 33.90 4.99
CA ILE A 33 23.75 33.24 4.94
C ILE A 33 24.01 32.71 6.36
N LYS A 34 23.75 31.43 6.59
CA LYS A 34 24.10 30.78 7.86
C LYS A 34 25.53 30.24 7.71
N LYS A 35 26.52 30.87 8.35
CA LYS A 35 27.89 30.31 8.48
C LYS A 35 27.77 28.92 9.13
N GLY A 36 28.26 27.91 8.42
CA GLY A 36 28.16 26.51 8.85
C GLY A 36 29.02 26.27 10.09
N GLY A 37 28.38 25.84 11.18
CA GLY A 37 29.08 25.35 12.36
C GLY A 37 29.65 23.95 12.13
N GLU A 38 30.86 23.71 12.63
CA GLU A 38 31.53 22.42 12.58
C GLU A 38 30.70 21.34 13.29
N LYS A 39 30.28 20.33 12.52
CA LYS A 39 29.65 19.14 13.09
C LYS A 39 30.75 18.20 13.57
N LYS A 40 30.94 18.11 14.88
CA LYS A 40 31.73 17.03 15.51
C LYS A 40 31.03 15.70 15.22
N VAL A 41 31.63 14.87 14.37
CA VAL A 41 31.17 13.51 14.09
C VAL A 41 31.87 12.57 15.06
N ALA A 42 31.11 11.98 16.00
CA ALA A 42 31.63 10.96 16.90
C ALA A 42 31.98 9.69 16.10
N ALA A 43 33.21 9.19 16.25
CA ALA A 43 33.70 8.01 15.56
C ALA A 43 32.97 6.73 16.06
N LYS A 44 32.29 6.02 15.15
CA LYS A 44 31.69 4.72 15.45
C LYS A 44 32.77 3.64 15.53
N LYS A 45 32.90 2.98 16.68
CA LYS A 45 33.69 1.74 16.82
C LYS A 45 33.03 0.63 15.97
N VAL A 46 33.74 0.11 14.97
CA VAL A 46 33.25 -0.97 14.09
C VAL A 46 33.76 -2.30 14.64
N SER A 47 32.87 -3.16 15.16
CA SER A 47 33.25 -4.55 15.47
C SER A 47 33.29 -5.34 14.16
N ALA A 48 34.45 -5.88 13.81
CA ALA A 48 34.60 -6.72 12.62
C ALA A 48 33.83 -8.05 12.77
N LYS A 49 33.17 -8.50 11.70
CA LYS A 49 32.45 -9.79 11.68
C LYS A 49 33.48 -10.93 11.60
N LYS A 50 33.31 -12.00 12.40
CA LYS A 50 34.24 -13.15 12.43
C LYS A 50 34.26 -13.97 11.12
N TRP A 51 33.19 -13.89 10.32
CA TRP A 51 33.02 -14.64 9.08
C TRP A 51 32.92 -13.72 7.86
N TYR A 52 33.66 -14.04 6.80
CA TYR A 52 33.64 -13.34 5.51
C TYR A 52 33.28 -14.34 4.39
N PRO A 53 32.47 -13.93 3.40
CA PRO A 53 32.27 -14.73 2.20
C PRO A 53 33.57 -14.78 1.37
N ALA A 54 33.83 -15.90 0.71
CA ALA A 54 34.99 -16.05 -0.19
C ALA A 54 34.85 -15.16 -1.44
N ASP A 55 33.63 -15.03 -1.96
CA ASP A 55 33.34 -14.22 -3.13
C ASP A 55 32.72 -12.86 -2.77
N TYR A 56 33.01 -11.86 -3.61
CA TYR A 56 32.38 -10.55 -3.53
C TYR A 56 30.94 -10.61 -4.03
N ILE A 57 29.96 -10.35 -3.16
CA ILE A 57 28.56 -10.20 -3.55
C ILE A 57 28.30 -8.72 -3.89
N PRO A 58 28.10 -8.38 -5.18
CA PRO A 58 27.87 -6.99 -5.58
C PRO A 58 26.56 -6.46 -5.00
N LYS A 59 26.61 -5.27 -4.40
CA LYS A 59 25.41 -4.60 -3.89
C LYS A 59 24.66 -3.91 -5.03
N PRO A 60 23.31 -3.94 -5.03
CA PRO A 60 22.53 -3.21 -6.03
C PRO A 60 22.79 -1.71 -5.91
N LEU A 61 23.02 -1.06 -7.05
CA LEU A 61 23.26 0.37 -7.12
C LEU A 61 22.01 1.16 -6.69
N PRO A 62 22.15 2.28 -5.95
CA PRO A 62 21.03 3.12 -5.56
C PRO A 62 20.45 3.83 -6.78
N SER A 63 19.39 3.26 -7.37
CA SER A 63 18.67 3.88 -8.49
C SER A 63 17.43 4.64 -8.02
N ALA A 64 17.27 5.86 -8.53
CA ALA A 64 16.03 6.64 -8.38
C ALA A 64 14.80 5.91 -8.97
N LYS A 65 14.99 4.91 -9.84
CA LYS A 65 13.92 4.05 -10.34
C LYS A 65 13.43 3.06 -9.26
N THR A 66 14.35 2.48 -8.48
CA THR A 66 14.03 1.54 -7.39
C THR A 66 13.18 2.21 -6.31
N LYS A 67 13.57 3.42 -5.88
CA LYS A 67 12.80 4.20 -4.89
C LYS A 67 11.42 4.66 -5.40
N ARG A 68 11.32 4.94 -6.70
CA ARG A 68 10.02 5.29 -7.33
C ARG A 68 9.09 4.07 -7.49
N ASN A 69 9.64 2.86 -7.59
CA ASN A 69 8.86 1.64 -7.75
C ASN A 69 8.46 0.99 -6.42
N SER A 70 9.07 1.38 -5.29
CA SER A 70 8.81 0.77 -3.99
C SER A 70 7.52 1.25 -3.29
N VAL A 71 6.94 2.38 -3.71
CA VAL A 71 5.74 2.97 -3.06
C VAL A 71 4.73 3.38 -4.12
N LYS A 72 3.98 2.42 -4.67
CA LYS A 72 2.85 2.72 -5.55
C LYS A 72 1.59 2.01 -5.05
N THR A 73 0.76 2.76 -4.33
CA THR A 73 -0.67 2.44 -4.26
C THR A 73 -1.20 2.44 -5.71
N ALA A 74 -1.86 1.35 -6.10
CA ALA A 74 -2.37 1.22 -7.47
C ALA A 74 -3.37 2.36 -7.77
N LYS A 75 -3.30 2.94 -8.96
CA LYS A 75 -4.25 3.98 -9.37
C LYS A 75 -5.60 3.32 -9.68
N LEU A 76 -6.66 3.74 -8.99
CA LEU A 76 -8.01 3.28 -9.26
C LEU A 76 -8.46 3.69 -10.69
N ARG A 77 -9.17 2.80 -11.37
CA ARG A 77 -9.77 3.01 -12.70
C ARG A 77 -11.01 3.87 -12.49
N LYS A 78 -11.25 4.82 -13.38
CA LYS A 78 -12.39 5.76 -13.29
C LYS A 78 -13.76 5.08 -13.23
N SER A 79 -13.89 3.89 -13.83
CA SER A 79 -15.14 3.12 -13.82
C SER A 79 -15.47 2.47 -12.47
N ILE A 80 -14.50 2.37 -11.57
CA ILE A 80 -14.68 1.78 -10.24
C ILE A 80 -14.89 2.92 -9.27
N THR A 81 -16.14 3.12 -8.86
CA THR A 81 -16.54 4.08 -7.83
C THR A 81 -17.13 3.31 -6.65
N PRO A 82 -17.04 3.81 -5.40
CA PRO A 82 -17.73 3.19 -4.26
C PRO A 82 -19.18 2.85 -4.62
N GLY A 83 -19.60 1.61 -4.37
CA GLY A 83 -20.92 1.12 -4.73
C GLY A 83 -21.09 0.54 -6.15
N THR A 84 -20.08 0.66 -7.01
CA THR A 84 -20.10 -0.02 -8.31
C THR A 84 -20.16 -1.54 -8.13
N VAL A 85 -21.03 -2.19 -8.90
CA VAL A 85 -21.10 -3.65 -8.96
C VAL A 85 -19.98 -4.17 -9.88
N LEU A 86 -19.25 -5.14 -9.36
CA LEU A 86 -18.06 -5.75 -9.91
C LEU A 86 -18.33 -7.22 -10.22
N ILE A 87 -17.84 -7.70 -11.36
CA ILE A 87 -17.82 -9.14 -11.68
C ILE A 87 -16.41 -9.65 -11.44
N LEU A 88 -16.29 -10.64 -10.54
CA LEU A 88 -15.01 -11.29 -10.27
C LEU A 88 -14.65 -12.26 -11.40
N LEU A 89 -13.42 -12.18 -11.90
CA LEU A 89 -12.94 -13.05 -12.97
C LEU A 89 -12.16 -14.26 -12.46
N SER A 90 -11.53 -14.13 -11.28
CA SER A 90 -10.61 -15.14 -10.75
C SER A 90 -10.95 -15.57 -9.33
N GLY A 91 -10.36 -16.71 -8.93
CA GLY A 91 -10.58 -17.33 -7.62
C GLY A 91 -11.89 -18.10 -7.50
N ARG A 92 -12.21 -18.52 -6.28
CA ARG A 92 -13.39 -19.36 -5.98
C ARG A 92 -14.73 -18.69 -6.32
N PHE A 93 -14.77 -17.36 -6.34
CA PHE A 93 -15.98 -16.57 -6.55
C PHE A 93 -16.08 -15.99 -7.97
N ARG A 94 -15.40 -16.59 -8.95
CA ARG A 94 -15.48 -16.19 -10.36
C ARG A 94 -16.93 -16.16 -10.87
N GLY A 95 -17.28 -15.17 -11.67
CA GLY A 95 -18.62 -14.94 -12.22
C GLY A 95 -19.62 -14.33 -11.25
N LYS A 96 -19.32 -14.25 -9.94
CA LYS A 96 -20.22 -13.62 -8.97
C LYS A 96 -20.19 -12.10 -9.10
N ARG A 97 -21.35 -11.48 -8.87
CA ARG A 97 -21.54 -10.03 -8.80
C ARG A 97 -21.36 -9.56 -7.38
N VAL A 98 -20.53 -8.54 -7.19
CA VAL A 98 -20.02 -8.15 -5.88
C VAL A 98 -19.92 -6.63 -5.81
N VAL A 99 -20.09 -6.03 -4.63
CA VAL A 99 -20.15 -4.58 -4.48
C VAL A 99 -18.79 -4.05 -4.03
N PHE A 100 -18.29 -3.00 -4.70
CA PHE A 100 -17.06 -2.32 -4.31
C PHE A 100 -17.30 -1.36 -3.15
N LEU A 101 -16.44 -1.42 -2.13
CA LEU A 101 -16.53 -0.54 -0.95
C LEU A 101 -15.49 0.58 -0.99
N LYS A 102 -14.21 0.21 -0.81
CA LYS A 102 -13.08 1.15 -0.77
C LYS A 102 -11.82 0.51 -1.36
N GLN A 103 -10.87 1.34 -1.74
CA GLN A 103 -9.52 0.89 -2.07
C GLN A 103 -8.67 0.84 -0.80
N LEU A 104 -7.91 -0.24 -0.59
CA LEU A 104 -6.99 -0.39 0.53
C LEU A 104 -5.64 0.29 0.24
N ALA A 105 -4.82 0.49 1.27
CA ALA A 105 -3.50 1.12 1.15
C ALA A 105 -2.56 0.36 0.20
N SER A 106 -2.69 -0.98 0.14
CA SER A 106 -2.00 -1.83 -0.83
C SER A 106 -2.39 -1.59 -2.29
N GLY A 107 -3.49 -0.89 -2.54
CA GLY A 107 -4.08 -0.70 -3.87
C GLY A 107 -5.09 -1.78 -4.28
N LEU A 108 -5.29 -2.81 -3.45
CA LEU A 108 -6.33 -3.81 -3.65
C LEU A 108 -7.72 -3.25 -3.35
N LEU A 109 -8.74 -3.82 -3.97
CA LEU A 109 -10.14 -3.46 -3.76
C LEU A 109 -10.71 -4.24 -2.58
N LEU A 110 -11.32 -3.54 -1.63
CA LEU A 110 -12.20 -4.15 -0.64
C LEU A 110 -13.59 -4.30 -1.25
N VAL A 111 -14.07 -5.53 -1.26
CA VAL A 111 -15.26 -5.94 -1.98
C VAL A 111 -16.11 -6.82 -1.06
N THR A 112 -17.43 -6.66 -1.11
CA THR A 112 -18.40 -7.51 -0.39
C THR A 112 -19.53 -7.92 -1.32
N GLY A 113 -19.90 -9.20 -1.31
CA GLY A 113 -21.08 -9.65 -2.03
C GLY A 113 -22.07 -10.09 -0.98
N PRO A 114 -23.06 -9.26 -0.62
CA PRO A 114 -23.92 -9.45 0.55
C PRO A 114 -24.09 -10.93 0.87
N TYR A 115 -23.47 -11.40 1.96
CA TYR A 115 -23.12 -12.83 2.12
C TYR A 115 -24.35 -13.74 2.01
N LYS A 116 -25.49 -13.26 2.51
CA LYS A 116 -26.80 -13.92 2.42
C LYS A 116 -27.27 -14.17 0.97
N VAL A 117 -26.87 -13.33 0.02
CA VAL A 117 -27.30 -13.41 -1.38
C VAL A 117 -26.31 -14.21 -2.22
N ASN A 118 -25.02 -13.86 -2.15
CA ASN A 118 -24.02 -14.38 -3.09
C ASN A 118 -22.98 -15.31 -2.46
N GLY A 119 -22.95 -15.42 -1.12
CA GLY A 119 -21.97 -16.20 -0.38
C GLY A 119 -20.53 -15.66 -0.45
N VAL A 120 -20.35 -14.40 -0.87
CA VAL A 120 -19.03 -13.76 -1.00
C VAL A 120 -18.78 -12.87 0.23
N PRO A 121 -17.93 -13.28 1.17
CA PRO A 121 -17.64 -12.47 2.35
C PRO A 121 -16.82 -11.23 1.97
N LEU A 122 -16.53 -10.39 2.97
CA LEU A 122 -15.54 -9.34 2.82
C LEU A 122 -14.21 -9.92 2.30
N ARG A 123 -13.76 -9.42 1.14
CA ARG A 123 -12.60 -9.96 0.43
C ARG A 123 -11.79 -8.84 -0.22
N ARG A 124 -10.48 -9.02 -0.21
CA ARG A 124 -9.55 -8.23 -1.04
C ARG A 124 -9.40 -8.82 -2.42
N VAL A 125 -9.51 -7.98 -3.44
CA VAL A 125 -9.42 -8.39 -4.85
C VAL A 125 -8.50 -7.44 -5.61
N ASN A 126 -7.69 -7.98 -6.51
CA ASN A 126 -6.91 -7.15 -7.42
C ASN A 126 -7.82 -6.62 -8.54
N GLN A 127 -7.75 -5.31 -8.74
CA GLN A 127 -8.49 -4.57 -9.75
C GLN A 127 -8.38 -5.12 -11.18
N SER A 128 -7.26 -5.76 -11.56
CA SER A 128 -7.08 -6.34 -12.89
C SER A 128 -8.00 -7.53 -13.16
N TYR A 129 -8.44 -8.24 -12.11
CA TYR A 129 -9.29 -9.43 -12.23
C TYR A 129 -10.78 -9.12 -12.02
N VAL A 130 -11.19 -7.91 -12.37
CA VAL A 130 -12.54 -7.43 -12.17
C VAL A 130 -13.05 -6.67 -13.39
N ILE A 131 -14.29 -6.96 -13.77
CA ILE A 131 -15.07 -6.13 -14.69
C ILE A 131 -15.96 -5.20 -13.87
N ALA A 132 -15.76 -3.89 -14.05
CA ALA A 132 -16.65 -2.88 -13.49
C ALA A 132 -17.88 -2.77 -14.39
N THR A 133 -19.06 -2.95 -13.83
CA THR A 133 -20.33 -2.78 -14.55
C THR A 133 -20.81 -1.33 -14.43
N SER A 134 -21.83 -0.97 -15.22
CA SER A 134 -22.47 0.35 -15.15
C SER A 134 -23.40 0.50 -13.93
N THR A 135 -23.83 -0.60 -13.33
CA THR A 135 -24.75 -0.58 -12.19
C THR A 135 -24.02 -0.13 -10.92
N LYS A 136 -24.65 0.78 -10.19
CA LYS A 136 -24.15 1.36 -8.95
C LYS A 136 -25.23 1.26 -7.89
N VAL A 137 -24.83 0.85 -6.70
CA VAL A 137 -25.65 0.88 -5.49
C VAL A 137 -25.22 2.09 -4.68
N ASN A 138 -26.15 2.88 -4.17
CA ASN A 138 -25.79 3.97 -3.26
C ASN A 138 -25.33 3.39 -1.91
N ILE A 139 -24.15 3.79 -1.44
CA ILE A 139 -23.53 3.33 -0.18
C ILE A 139 -23.32 4.52 0.79
N GLU A 140 -23.90 5.68 0.47
CA GLU A 140 -23.90 6.83 1.37
C GLU A 140 -24.53 6.46 2.72
N GLY A 141 -23.79 6.66 3.81
CA GLY A 141 -24.22 6.35 5.18
C GLY A 141 -23.81 4.98 5.72
N VAL A 142 -23.20 4.10 4.93
CA VAL A 142 -22.69 2.81 5.44
C VAL A 142 -21.36 3.04 6.16
N ALA A 143 -21.36 2.86 7.49
CA ALA A 143 -20.15 2.90 8.30
C ALA A 143 -19.25 1.70 7.96
N LEU A 144 -18.18 1.97 7.20
CA LEU A 144 -17.18 0.95 6.91
C LEU A 144 -16.24 0.79 8.12
N PRO A 145 -16.12 -0.41 8.72
CA PRO A 145 -15.13 -0.63 9.76
C PRO A 145 -13.72 -0.32 9.24
N ALA A 146 -12.81 0.05 10.15
CA ALA A 146 -11.41 0.36 9.85
C ALA A 146 -10.60 -0.92 9.51
N ILE A 147 -11.07 -1.65 8.50
CA ILE A 147 -10.44 -2.86 8.01
C ILE A 147 -9.30 -2.45 7.08
N ASP A 148 -8.11 -2.91 7.43
CA ASP A 148 -6.86 -2.70 6.70
C ASP A 148 -6.33 -4.00 6.08
N ASP A 149 -5.26 -3.89 5.30
CA ASP A 149 -4.61 -5.03 4.64
C ASP A 149 -4.11 -6.12 5.61
N ALA A 150 -3.79 -5.75 6.85
CA ALA A 150 -3.34 -6.66 7.90
C ALA A 150 -4.47 -7.61 8.34
N TYR A 151 -5.72 -7.16 8.35
CA TYR A 151 -6.89 -7.95 8.74
C TYR A 151 -7.05 -9.22 7.87
N PHE A 152 -6.64 -9.13 6.61
CA PHE A 152 -6.72 -10.21 5.63
C PHE A 152 -5.39 -10.92 5.40
N ALA A 153 -4.38 -10.66 6.22
CA ALA A 153 -3.13 -11.42 6.17
C ALA A 153 -3.42 -12.89 6.52
N LYS A 154 -2.77 -13.81 5.80
CA LYS A 154 -2.77 -15.22 6.20
C LYS A 154 -1.79 -15.38 7.35
N GLU A 155 -2.21 -16.07 8.38
CA GLU A 155 -1.30 -16.50 9.44
C GLU A 155 -0.23 -17.40 8.83
N LYS A 156 1.04 -17.09 9.12
CA LYS A 156 2.16 -17.93 8.69
C LYS A 156 2.30 -19.04 9.73
N ALA A 157 2.24 -20.29 9.28
CA ALA A 157 2.59 -21.41 10.14
C ALA A 157 4.03 -21.22 10.66
N ALA A 158 4.23 -21.47 11.96
CA ALA A 158 5.56 -21.45 12.56
C ALA A 158 6.48 -22.43 11.83
N LYS A 159 7.75 -22.08 11.66
CA LYS A 159 8.75 -22.95 11.04
C LYS A 159 9.02 -24.13 11.96
N LYS A 160 8.29 -25.23 11.78
CA LYS A 160 8.60 -26.54 12.37
C LYS A 160 9.80 -27.20 11.65
N SER A 161 10.35 -28.24 12.27
CA SER A 161 11.38 -29.09 11.67
C SER A 161 10.93 -29.62 10.29
N LYS A 162 11.89 -29.93 9.39
CA LYS A 162 11.59 -30.38 8.01
C LYS A 162 10.63 -31.57 7.97
N GLU A 163 10.76 -32.50 8.92
CA GLU A 163 9.93 -33.70 9.00
C GLU A 163 8.48 -33.39 9.40
N GLU A 164 8.27 -32.53 10.40
CA GLU A 164 6.92 -32.17 10.88
C GLU A 164 6.14 -31.30 9.87
N GLN A 165 6.82 -30.55 9.01
CA GLN A 165 6.18 -29.74 7.97
C GLN A 165 5.52 -30.60 6.87
N PHE A 166 6.06 -31.79 6.61
CA PHE A 166 5.56 -32.68 5.56
C PHE A 166 4.17 -33.24 5.89
N PHE A 167 3.90 -33.57 7.15
CA PHE A 167 2.62 -34.14 7.60
C PHE A 167 1.57 -33.09 7.99
N ALA A 168 1.97 -31.86 8.29
CA ALA A 168 1.05 -30.79 8.71
C ALA A 168 0.27 -30.14 7.55
N GLN A 169 0.66 -30.40 6.29
CA GLN A 169 0.16 -29.65 5.14
C GLN A 169 -1.16 -30.20 4.56
N SER A 170 -1.61 -31.39 4.97
CA SER A 170 -2.71 -32.13 4.33
C SER A 170 -4.07 -32.10 5.07
N SER A 171 -4.14 -31.71 6.34
CA SER A 171 -5.33 -32.03 7.17
C SER A 171 -6.19 -30.87 7.68
N ALA A 172 -5.79 -29.60 7.51
CA ALA A 172 -6.55 -28.50 8.12
C ALA A 172 -7.25 -27.62 7.09
N ALA A 173 -8.58 -27.81 6.96
CA ALA A 173 -9.43 -26.79 6.36
C ALA A 173 -9.33 -25.50 7.20
N PRO A 174 -9.17 -24.31 6.58
CA PRO A 174 -8.98 -23.08 7.33
C PRO A 174 -10.27 -22.73 8.09
N VAL A 175 -10.23 -22.81 9.42
CA VAL A 175 -11.31 -22.38 10.30
C VAL A 175 -11.42 -20.86 10.23
N ILE A 176 -12.62 -20.35 9.93
CA ILE A 176 -12.86 -18.91 9.84
C ILE A 176 -13.03 -18.36 11.26
N PRO A 177 -12.21 -17.37 11.69
CA PRO A 177 -12.33 -16.77 13.03
C PRO A 177 -13.70 -16.11 13.22
N GLU A 178 -14.25 -16.18 14.42
CA GLU A 178 -15.59 -15.67 14.73
C GLU A 178 -15.73 -14.17 14.46
N GLN A 179 -14.66 -13.41 14.65
CA GLN A 179 -14.64 -11.97 14.34
C GLN A 179 -15.01 -11.70 12.87
N ARG A 180 -14.48 -12.49 11.92
CA ARG A 180 -14.82 -12.40 10.49
C ARG A 180 -16.24 -12.83 10.13
N LYS A 181 -16.97 -13.46 11.06
CA LYS A 181 -18.38 -13.82 10.87
C LYS A 181 -19.30 -12.71 11.38
N LYS A 182 -18.84 -11.92 12.34
CA LYS A 182 -19.56 -10.78 12.92
C LYS A 182 -19.40 -9.53 12.06
N ASP A 183 -18.21 -9.34 11.48
CA ASP A 183 -17.88 -8.28 10.50
C ASP A 183 -18.45 -8.57 9.10
#